data_AF-A0A934CBN1-F1
#
_entry.id   AF-A0A934CBN1-F1
#
_cell.length_a   1.000
_cell.length_b   1.000
_cell.length_c   1.000
_cell.angle_alpha   90.00
_cell.angle_beta   90.00
_cell.angle_gamma   90.00
#
_symmetry.space_group_name_H-M   'P 1'
#
loop_
_entity.id
_entity.type
_entity.pdbx_description
1 polymer ?
#
loop_
_entity_poly.entity_id
_entity_poly.type
_entity_poly.pdbx_seq_one_letter_code
_entity_poly.pdbx_strand_id
1 'polypeptide(L)'
;MDENKSKRSDLDIANEFDRLFNEIPEPETDEEIREFLVESGYDPEALKAQGREFVHNLIATNWRFVSSNEIDEAVTKIDEVPTRKEWSRSQLTKAIQKLSAALTIGGKQPSLAFRNLEELTDSDLAVILQELEYKARASGVDFDLSQG
;
A
#
# COMPACT_ATOMS: atom_id res chain seq x y z
N MET A 1 44.33 -32.33 37.31
CA MET A 1 44.63 -32.31 35.88
C MET A 1 43.60 -33.22 35.26
N ASP A 2 42.61 -32.81 34.49
CA ASP A 2 42.27 -31.59 33.74
C ASP A 2 41.10 -32.11 32.87
N GLU A 3 40.04 -31.43 32.49
CA GLU A 3 39.69 -30.03 32.42
C GLU A 3 38.17 -29.98 32.60
N ASN A 4 37.74 -29.01 33.38
CA ASN A 4 36.37 -28.56 33.44
C ASN A 4 35.97 -28.10 32.03
N LYS A 5 35.37 -28.99 31.22
CA LYS A 5 34.67 -28.60 29.99
C LYS A 5 33.48 -27.75 30.41
N SER A 6 33.75 -26.47 30.68
CA SER A 6 32.75 -25.43 30.87
C SER A 6 31.76 -25.58 29.73
N LYS A 7 30.51 -25.90 30.08
CA LYS A 7 29.42 -25.93 29.12
C LYS A 7 29.38 -24.54 28.51
N ARG A 8 29.69 -24.42 27.22
CA ARG A 8 29.59 -23.15 26.49
C ARG A 8 28.19 -22.61 26.73
N SER A 9 28.12 -21.39 27.26
CA SER A 9 26.86 -20.71 27.45
C SER A 9 26.29 -20.31 26.09
N ASP A 10 24.99 -20.09 26.02
CA ASP A 10 24.34 -19.60 24.79
C ASP A 10 24.96 -18.27 24.30
N LEU A 11 25.51 -17.48 25.22
CA LEU A 11 26.26 -16.26 24.93
C LEU A 11 27.60 -16.54 24.24
N ASP A 12 28.31 -17.61 24.64
CA ASP A 12 29.55 -18.03 23.98
C ASP A 12 29.29 -18.53 22.56
N ILE A 13 28.13 -19.15 22.33
CA ILE A 13 27.70 -19.60 21.01
C ILE A 13 27.34 -18.39 20.13
N ALA A 14 26.59 -17.42 20.68
CA ALA A 14 26.21 -16.20 19.96
C ALA A 14 27.44 -15.37 19.55
N ASN A 15 28.41 -15.20 20.46
CA ASN A 15 29.65 -14.47 20.17
C ASN A 15 30.49 -15.16 19.08
N GLU A 16 30.52 -16.49 19.06
CA GLU A 16 31.24 -17.23 18.02
C GLU A 16 30.52 -17.16 16.67
N PHE A 17 29.19 -17.11 16.67
CA PHE A 17 28.39 -16.84 15.48
C PHE A 17 28.63 -15.43 14.92
N ASP A 18 28.59 -14.40 15.77
CA ASP A 18 28.91 -13.02 15.35
C ASP A 18 30.33 -12.91 14.81
N ARG A 19 31.28 -13.62 15.43
CA ARG A 19 32.66 -13.66 14.94
C ARG A 19 32.77 -14.33 13.56
N LEU A 20 32.07 -15.44 13.33
CA LEU A 20 32.02 -16.10 12.02
C LEU A 20 31.43 -15.21 10.92
N PHE A 21 30.42 -14.41 11.23
CA PHE A 21 29.86 -13.45 10.28
C PHE A 21 30.78 -12.25 10.03
N ASN A 22 31.48 -11.75 11.06
CA ASN A 22 32.47 -10.68 10.91
C ASN A 22 33.77 -11.12 10.20
N GLU A 23 34.04 -12.43 10.12
CA GLU A 23 35.18 -13.00 9.38
C GLU A 23 34.90 -13.12 7.87
N ILE A 24 33.64 -12.97 7.43
CA ILE A 24 33.29 -12.88 6.01
C ILE A 24 33.38 -11.41 5.62
N PRO A 25 34.37 -10.98 4.81
CA PRO A 25 34.45 -9.60 4.37
C PRO A 25 33.20 -9.27 3.56
N GLU A 26 32.39 -8.33 4.06
CA GLU A 26 31.28 -7.79 3.29
C GLU A 26 31.87 -7.05 2.08
N PRO A 27 31.43 -7.35 0.85
CA PRO A 27 31.90 -6.63 -0.32
C PRO A 27 31.42 -5.16 -0.25
N GLU A 28 32.37 -4.22 -0.25
CA GLU A 28 32.08 -2.79 -0.04
C GLU A 28 31.97 -2.02 -1.37
N THR A 29 32.50 -2.60 -2.44
CA THR A 29 32.48 -1.98 -3.78
C THR A 29 31.53 -2.72 -4.73
N ASP A 30 30.99 -1.99 -5.70
CA ASP A 30 30.11 -2.55 -6.74
C ASP A 30 30.75 -3.74 -7.49
N GLU A 31 32.07 -3.69 -7.67
CA GLU A 31 32.85 -4.72 -8.34
C GLU A 31 32.97 -5.99 -7.47
N GLU A 32 33.28 -5.85 -6.18
CA GLU A 32 33.33 -6.97 -5.22
C GLU A 32 31.95 -7.62 -5.03
N ILE A 33 30.88 -6.81 -4.98
CA ILE A 33 29.51 -7.31 -4.89
C ILE A 33 29.17 -8.12 -6.15
N ARG A 34 29.55 -7.63 -7.33
CA ARG A 34 29.31 -8.32 -8.60
C ARG A 34 30.05 -9.66 -8.64
N GLU A 35 31.32 -9.68 -8.27
CA GLU A 35 32.14 -10.91 -8.22
C GLU A 35 31.55 -11.93 -7.23
N PHE A 36 31.19 -11.49 -6.03
CA PHE A 36 30.56 -12.33 -5.01
C PHE A 36 29.24 -12.96 -5.47
N LEU A 37 28.38 -12.18 -6.15
CA LEU A 37 27.11 -12.66 -6.70
C LEU A 37 27.33 -13.69 -7.81
N VAL A 38 28.31 -13.46 -8.69
CA VAL A 38 28.66 -14.40 -9.77
C VAL A 38 29.24 -15.70 -9.20
N GLU A 39 30.15 -15.63 -8.22
CA GLU A 39 30.70 -16.81 -7.55
C GLU A 39 29.63 -17.63 -6.83
N SER A 40 28.60 -16.96 -6.31
CA SER A 40 27.44 -17.59 -5.69
C SER A 40 26.41 -18.12 -6.70
N GLY A 41 26.67 -18.00 -8.00
CA GLY A 41 25.82 -18.52 -9.08
C GLY A 41 24.62 -17.65 -9.46
N TYR A 42 24.59 -16.39 -9.01
CA TYR A 42 23.57 -15.42 -9.39
C TYR A 42 24.01 -14.61 -10.61
N ASP A 43 23.03 -14.13 -11.38
CA ASP A 43 23.23 -13.14 -12.45
C ASP A 43 22.97 -11.73 -11.89
N PRO A 44 24.01 -10.89 -11.74
CA PRO A 44 23.88 -9.54 -11.18
C PRO A 44 22.96 -8.63 -12.01
N GLU A 45 22.95 -8.76 -13.34
CA GLU A 45 22.12 -7.90 -14.20
C GLU A 45 20.65 -8.31 -14.12
N ALA A 46 20.37 -9.61 -14.05
CA ALA A 46 19.02 -10.11 -13.81
C ALA A 46 18.49 -9.67 -12.43
N LEU A 47 19.29 -9.78 -11.36
CA LEU A 47 18.94 -9.30 -10.02
C LEU A 47 18.68 -7.79 -10.01
N LYS A 48 19.50 -7.01 -10.71
CA LYS A 48 19.32 -5.56 -10.81
C LYS A 48 18.03 -5.19 -11.55
N ALA A 49 17.70 -5.91 -12.62
CA ALA A 49 16.45 -5.72 -13.35
C ALA A 49 15.23 -6.08 -12.48
N GLN A 50 15.26 -7.23 -11.81
CA GLN A 50 14.20 -7.67 -10.90
C GLN A 50 14.03 -6.72 -9.71
N GLY A 51 15.14 -6.22 -9.15
CA GLY A 51 15.13 -5.23 -8.07
C GLY A 51 14.53 -3.90 -8.51
N ARG A 52 14.87 -3.41 -9.71
CA ARG A 52 14.26 -2.19 -10.27
C ARG A 52 12.76 -2.36 -10.48
N GLU A 53 12.33 -3.48 -11.05
CA GLU A 53 10.92 -3.77 -11.27
C GLU A 53 10.17 -3.89 -9.94
N PHE A 54 10.75 -4.56 -8.95
CA PHE A 54 10.21 -4.66 -7.60
C PHE A 54 10.04 -3.28 -6.95
N VAL A 55 11.08 -2.43 -6.98
CA VAL A 55 11.03 -1.07 -6.42
C VAL A 55 10.02 -0.21 -7.18
N HIS A 56 9.99 -0.28 -8.51
CA HIS A 56 9.03 0.45 -9.33
C HIS A 56 7.59 0.04 -8.99
N ASN A 57 7.33 -1.26 -8.86
CA ASN A 57 6.03 -1.77 -8.45
C ASN A 57 5.69 -1.35 -7.01
N LEU A 58 6.66 -1.38 -6.09
CA LEU A 58 6.49 -0.95 -4.70
C LEU A 58 6.16 0.55 -4.60
N ILE A 59 6.79 1.39 -5.44
CA ILE A 59 6.51 2.82 -5.55
C ILE A 59 5.12 3.03 -6.15
N ALA A 60 4.81 2.36 -7.26
CA ALA A 60 3.54 2.52 -7.97
C ALA A 60 2.31 2.03 -7.16
N THR A 61 2.48 1.06 -6.27
CA THR A 61 1.38 0.50 -5.47
C THR A 61 1.24 1.11 -4.07
N ASN A 62 2.17 1.95 -3.63
CA ASN A 62 2.16 2.51 -2.29
C ASN A 62 1.72 3.98 -2.32
N TRP A 63 0.57 4.24 -1.70
CA TRP A 63 -0.09 5.55 -1.64
C TRP A 63 0.81 6.69 -1.12
N ARG A 64 1.88 6.35 -0.37
CA ARG A 64 2.87 7.32 0.12
C ARG A 64 3.79 7.89 -0.95
N PHE A 65 3.91 7.24 -2.11
CA PHE A 65 4.75 7.71 -3.22
C PHE A 65 3.94 8.25 -4.40
N VAL A 66 2.60 8.30 -4.27
CA VAL A 66 1.75 9.08 -5.18
C VAL A 66 2.14 10.53 -4.99
N SER A 67 2.62 11.16 -6.07
CA SER A 67 3.11 12.54 -5.99
C SER A 67 1.97 13.47 -5.55
N SER A 68 2.29 14.53 -4.80
CA SER A 68 1.30 15.53 -4.40
C SER A 68 0.49 16.08 -5.58
N ASN A 69 1.10 16.17 -6.77
CA ASN A 69 0.41 16.57 -8.00
C ASN A 69 -0.64 15.55 -8.45
N GLU A 70 -0.36 14.24 -8.34
CA GLU A 70 -1.35 13.20 -8.67
C GLU A 70 -2.50 13.17 -7.66
N ILE A 71 -2.22 13.50 -6.39
CA ILE A 71 -3.24 13.70 -5.37
C ILE A 71 -4.09 14.93 -5.71
N ASP A 72 -3.48 16.06 -6.04
CA ASP A 72 -4.18 17.31 -6.38
C ASP A 72 -5.00 17.16 -7.67
N GLU A 73 -4.49 16.45 -8.68
CA GLU A 73 -5.23 16.10 -9.89
C GLU A 73 -6.42 15.17 -9.59
N ALA A 74 -6.24 14.19 -8.70
CA ALA A 74 -7.32 13.32 -8.26
C ALA A 74 -8.38 14.09 -7.48
N VAL A 75 -7.97 15.00 -6.59
CA VAL A 75 -8.87 15.90 -5.85
C VAL A 75 -9.64 16.79 -6.81
N THR A 76 -8.97 17.38 -7.80
CA THR A 76 -9.61 18.23 -8.82
C THR A 76 -10.70 17.46 -9.58
N LYS A 77 -10.43 16.21 -9.97
CA LYS A 77 -11.41 15.35 -10.66
C LYS A 77 -12.56 14.91 -9.75
N ILE A 78 -12.32 14.77 -8.46
CA ILE A 78 -13.38 14.50 -7.47
C ILE A 78 -14.25 15.76 -7.27
N ASP A 79 -13.64 16.95 -7.23
CA ASP A 79 -14.33 18.23 -7.07
C ASP A 79 -15.23 18.62 -8.27
N GLU A 80 -14.98 18.05 -9.45
CA GLU A 80 -15.89 18.15 -10.59
C GLU A 80 -17.23 17.43 -10.36
N VAL A 81 -17.29 16.48 -9.42
CA VAL A 81 -18.54 15.85 -9.01
C VAL A 81 -19.28 16.76 -8.02
N PRO A 82 -20.54 17.16 -8.30
CA PRO A 82 -21.25 18.08 -7.43
C PRO A 82 -21.52 17.47 -6.04
N THR A 83 -21.02 18.13 -4.99
CA THR A 83 -21.30 17.74 -3.61
C THR A 83 -22.79 17.93 -3.28
N ARG A 84 -23.47 16.89 -2.81
CA ARG A 84 -24.90 16.91 -2.45
C ARG A 84 -25.18 17.53 -1.06
N LYS A 85 -24.66 18.74 -0.80
CA LYS A 85 -24.69 19.37 0.54
C LYS A 85 -26.10 19.65 1.09
N GLU A 86 -27.11 19.74 0.22
CA GLU A 86 -28.50 19.99 0.61
C GLU A 86 -29.30 18.71 0.91
N TRP A 87 -28.70 17.52 0.71
CA TRP A 87 -29.39 16.26 0.96
C TRP A 87 -29.46 15.97 2.46
N SER A 88 -30.57 15.38 2.89
CA SER A 88 -30.71 14.91 4.26
C SER A 88 -29.75 13.75 4.54
N ARG A 89 -29.36 13.59 5.80
CA ARG A 89 -28.55 12.44 6.28
C ARG A 89 -29.08 11.09 5.79
N SER A 90 -30.41 10.90 5.81
CA SER A 90 -31.03 9.66 5.34
C SER A 90 -30.83 9.43 3.84
N GLN A 91 -30.94 10.49 3.03
CA GLN A 91 -30.69 10.43 1.58
C GLN A 91 -29.22 10.12 1.29
N LEU A 92 -28.30 10.80 1.99
CA LEU A 92 -26.85 10.59 1.85
C LEU A 92 -26.47 9.14 2.19
N THR A 93 -26.87 8.64 3.37
CA THR A 93 -26.54 7.27 3.80
C THR A 93 -27.12 6.23 2.86
N LYS A 94 -28.37 6.41 2.40
CA LYS A 94 -29.02 5.47 1.46
C LYS A 94 -28.32 5.45 0.10
N ALA A 95 -27.88 6.61 -0.39
CA ALA A 95 -27.13 6.71 -1.63
C ALA A 95 -25.75 6.04 -1.50
N ILE A 96 -25.01 6.33 -0.43
CA ILE A 96 -23.71 5.70 -0.14
C ILE A 96 -23.83 4.18 -0.08
N GLN A 97 -24.85 3.65 0.60
CA GLN A 97 -25.09 2.21 0.69
C GLN A 97 -25.37 1.57 -0.68
N LYS A 98 -26.25 2.17 -1.48
CA LYS A 98 -26.56 1.64 -2.82
C LYS A 98 -25.34 1.67 -3.74
N LEU A 99 -24.58 2.76 -3.74
CA LEU A 99 -23.40 2.93 -4.59
C LEU A 99 -22.28 1.96 -4.17
N SER A 100 -22.07 1.80 -2.86
CA SER A 100 -21.12 0.84 -2.30
C SER A 100 -21.48 -0.60 -2.67
N ALA A 101 -22.76 -0.95 -2.64
CA ALA A 101 -23.23 -2.27 -3.08
C ALA A 101 -23.00 -2.48 -4.59
N ALA A 102 -23.31 -1.49 -5.42
CA ALA A 102 -23.09 -1.57 -6.87
C ALA A 102 -21.60 -1.75 -7.22
N LEU A 103 -20.71 -1.00 -6.57
CA LEU A 103 -19.26 -1.14 -6.72
C LEU A 103 -18.77 -2.53 -6.30
N THR A 104 -19.28 -3.04 -5.17
CA THR A 104 -18.95 -4.39 -4.68
C THR A 104 -19.37 -5.48 -5.67
N ILE A 105 -20.57 -5.36 -6.26
CA ILE A 105 -21.06 -6.28 -7.30
C ILE A 105 -20.16 -6.24 -8.54
N GLY A 106 -19.65 -5.05 -8.90
CA GLY A 106 -18.68 -4.86 -9.97
C GLY A 106 -17.25 -5.36 -9.66
N GLY A 107 -17.03 -6.07 -8.54
CA GLY A 107 -15.73 -6.60 -8.15
C GLY A 107 -14.75 -5.55 -7.62
N LYS A 108 -15.18 -4.30 -7.44
CA LYS A 108 -14.37 -3.22 -6.87
C LYS A 108 -14.85 -2.94 -5.46
N GLN A 109 -14.16 -3.48 -4.46
CA GLN A 109 -14.50 -3.19 -3.06
C GLN A 109 -14.27 -1.71 -2.75
N PRO A 110 -15.28 -0.98 -2.27
CA PRO A 110 -15.07 0.36 -1.72
C PRO A 110 -14.16 0.24 -0.47
N SER A 111 -13.29 1.24 -0.26
CA SER A 111 -12.31 1.25 0.84
C SER A 111 -12.94 1.05 2.22
N LEU A 112 -12.16 0.53 3.17
CA LEU A 112 -12.61 0.26 4.55
C LEU A 112 -13.13 1.50 5.32
N ALA A 113 -12.91 2.71 4.78
CA ALA A 113 -13.32 3.99 5.35
C ALA A 113 -14.84 4.18 5.49
N PHE A 114 -15.67 3.29 4.92
CA PHE A 114 -17.13 3.41 4.95
C PHE A 114 -17.81 2.60 6.05
N ARG A 115 -17.03 1.98 6.94
CA ARG A 115 -17.55 1.35 8.16
C ARG A 115 -17.72 2.46 9.20
N ASN A 116 -18.96 2.73 9.62
CA ASN A 116 -19.40 3.76 10.59
C ASN A 116 -19.99 5.06 10.00
N LEU A 117 -20.79 4.98 8.94
CA LEU A 117 -21.55 6.14 8.41
C LEU A 117 -22.41 6.86 9.47
N GLU A 118 -22.82 6.17 10.52
CA GLU A 118 -23.65 6.71 11.61
C GLU A 118 -22.89 7.69 12.51
N GLU A 119 -21.55 7.62 12.56
CA GLU A 119 -20.70 8.46 13.41
C GLU A 119 -20.19 9.71 12.67
N LEU A 120 -20.38 9.78 11.35
CA LEU A 120 -19.88 10.85 10.49
C LEU A 120 -20.81 12.06 10.44
N THR A 121 -20.29 13.26 10.18
CA THR A 121 -21.13 14.44 9.98
C THR A 121 -21.82 14.41 8.62
N ASP A 122 -22.89 15.21 8.43
CA ASP A 122 -23.57 15.29 7.13
C ASP A 122 -22.65 15.83 6.02
N SER A 123 -21.68 16.68 6.38
CA SER A 123 -20.64 17.15 5.46
C SER A 123 -19.72 16.01 5.04
N ASP A 124 -19.27 15.18 6.00
CA ASP A 124 -18.43 14.02 5.71
C ASP A 124 -19.15 13.01 4.82
N LEU A 125 -20.45 12.78 5.08
CA LEU A 125 -21.29 11.92 4.25
C LEU A 125 -21.43 12.46 2.82
N ALA A 126 -21.57 13.78 2.65
CA ALA A 126 -21.67 14.39 1.34
C ALA A 126 -20.35 14.29 0.54
N VAL A 127 -19.20 14.45 1.20
CA VAL A 127 -17.87 14.27 0.59
C VAL A 127 -17.63 12.80 0.24
N ILE A 128 -17.99 11.87 1.12
CA ILE A 128 -17.90 10.43 0.86
C ILE A 128 -18.76 10.02 -0.34
N LEU A 129 -19.97 10.55 -0.44
CA LEU A 129 -20.84 10.29 -1.58
C LEU A 129 -20.21 10.80 -2.89
N GLN A 130 -19.62 11.99 -2.87
CA GLN A 130 -18.91 12.58 -4.01
C GLN A 130 -17.73 11.72 -4.47
N GLU A 131 -16.91 11.22 -3.54
CA GLU A 131 -15.81 10.30 -3.85
C GLU A 131 -16.29 8.98 -4.45
N LEU A 132 -17.38 8.42 -3.92
CA LEU A 132 -17.96 7.17 -4.40
C LEU A 132 -18.55 7.35 -5.80
N GLU A 133 -19.24 8.46 -6.06
CA GLU A 133 -19.75 8.83 -7.38
C GLU A 133 -18.61 8.90 -8.41
N TYR A 134 -17.51 9.55 -8.06
CA TYR A 134 -16.32 9.61 -8.91
C TYR A 134 -15.78 8.20 -9.22
N LYS A 135 -15.61 7.36 -8.19
CA LYS A 135 -15.12 5.98 -8.36
C LYS A 135 -16.05 5.12 -9.21
N ALA A 136 -17.36 5.30 -9.09
CA ALA A 136 -18.36 4.63 -9.92
C ALA A 136 -18.24 5.04 -11.38
N ARG A 137 -18.21 6.36 -11.67
CA ARG A 137 -18.04 6.88 -13.04
C ARG A 137 -16.73 6.42 -13.68
N ALA A 138 -15.61 6.52 -12.95
CA ALA A 138 -14.30 6.06 -13.41
C ALA A 138 -14.25 4.54 -13.66
N SER A 139 -15.17 3.79 -13.06
CA SER A 139 -15.29 2.33 -13.22
C SER A 139 -16.34 1.92 -14.25
N GLY A 140 -16.99 2.86 -14.93
CA GLY A 140 -18.07 2.58 -15.87
C GLY A 140 -19.37 2.11 -15.20
N VAL A 141 -19.52 2.31 -13.90
CA VAL A 141 -20.78 2.04 -13.18
C VAL A 141 -21.65 3.29 -13.29
N ASP A 142 -22.64 3.24 -14.17
CA ASP A 142 -23.62 4.30 -14.31
C ASP A 142 -24.67 4.17 -13.19
N PHE A 143 -24.82 5.22 -12.38
CA PHE A 143 -25.68 5.20 -11.21
C PHE A 143 -26.50 6.48 -11.15
N ASP A 144 -27.80 6.36 -11.42
CA ASP A 144 -28.73 7.48 -11.37
C ASP A 144 -29.17 7.77 -9.93
N LEU A 145 -28.81 8.96 -9.45
CA LEU A 145 -29.12 9.47 -8.13
C LEU A 145 -30.38 10.34 -8.10
N SER A 146 -31.09 10.50 -9.22
CA SER A 146 -32.28 11.36 -9.31
C SER A 146 -33.54 10.83 -8.59
N GLN A 147 -33.42 9.77 -7.79
CA GLN A 147 -34.53 9.05 -7.13
C GLN A 147 -34.33 8.97 -5.59
N GLY A 148 -33.71 9.99 -4.99
CA GLY A 148 -33.44 10.10 -3.55
C GLY A 148 -34.27 11.18 -2.86
#